data_AF-A0A953Y3M5-F1
#
_entry.id   AF-A0A953Y3M5-F1
#
_cell.length_a   1.000
_cell.length_b   1.000
_cell.length_c   1.000
_cell.angle_alpha   90.00
_cell.angle_beta   90.00
_cell.angle_gamma   90.00
#
_symmetry.space_group_name_H-M   'P 1'
#
loop_
_entity.id
_entity.type
_entity.pdbx_description
1 polymer ?
#
loop_
_entity_poly.entity_id
_entity_poly.type
_entity_poly.pdbx_seq_one_letter_code
_entity_poly.pdbx_strand_id
1 'polypeptide(L)'
;MEQIPSHSGTVRPLGVLVLLVFLTTDGLERAIEVALNLTLSEEELAQKLRVFDTPALVSCFWIGADWLLALLLGLRSWAGRLWTQSLFGIHLFYLYHMVALRAPEGWLYLDPASRTQIALTVVLDVGAIAYLSSTRAKDYLCN
;
A
#
# COMPACT_ATOMS: atom_id res chain seq x y z
N MET A 1 31.74 -35.43 12.29
CA MET A 1 30.82 -34.48 12.94
C MET A 1 30.12 -33.70 11.84
N GLU A 2 28.95 -34.18 11.41
CA GLU A 2 28.07 -33.44 10.51
C GLU A 2 27.53 -32.21 11.24
N GLN A 3 27.82 -31.02 10.71
CA GLN A 3 27.14 -29.80 11.14
C GLN A 3 25.70 -29.88 10.64
N ILE A 4 24.77 -30.13 11.56
CA ILE A 4 23.33 -29.96 11.30
C ILE A 4 23.14 -28.49 10.93
N PRO A 5 22.61 -28.15 9.73
CA PRO A 5 22.35 -26.78 9.38
C PRO A 5 21.32 -26.23 10.35
N SER A 6 21.72 -25.29 11.19
CA SER A 6 20.79 -24.56 12.02
C SER A 6 19.90 -23.75 11.08
N HIS A 7 18.66 -24.19 10.89
CA HIS A 7 17.58 -23.32 10.47
C HIS A 7 17.41 -22.26 11.57
N SER A 8 18.28 -21.25 11.55
CA SER A 8 18.02 -20.00 12.24
C SER A 8 16.78 -19.45 11.56
N GLY A 9 15.63 -19.71 12.19
CA GLY A 9 14.37 -19.09 11.83
C GLY A 9 14.55 -17.60 11.98
N THR A 10 14.97 -16.94 10.89
CA THR A 10 15.18 -15.49 10.85
C THR A 10 13.84 -14.86 11.15
N VAL A 11 13.68 -14.41 12.40
CA VAL A 11 12.47 -13.75 12.88
C VAL A 11 12.13 -12.61 11.93
N ARG A 12 10.91 -12.61 11.41
CA ARG A 12 10.46 -11.59 10.46
C ARG A 12 10.61 -10.20 11.09
N PRO A 13 11.35 -9.26 10.46
CA PRO A 13 11.44 -7.90 10.93
C PRO A 13 10.05 -7.26 11.02
N LEU A 14 9.80 -6.52 12.10
CA LEU A 14 8.51 -5.87 12.35
C LEU A 14 8.05 -5.01 11.16
N GLY A 15 8.96 -4.28 10.51
CA GLY A 15 8.60 -3.43 9.36
C GLY A 15 8.09 -4.24 8.15
N VAL A 16 8.62 -5.45 7.90
CA VAL A 16 8.06 -6.33 6.85
C VAL A 16 6.68 -6.82 7.25
N LEU A 17 6.47 -7.15 8.53
CA LEU A 17 5.15 -7.57 9.01
C LEU A 17 4.11 -6.45 8.85
N VAL A 18 4.48 -5.21 9.21
CA VAL A 18 3.62 -4.03 9.05
C VAL A 18 3.26 -3.82 7.58
N LEU A 19 4.24 -3.90 6.67
CA LEU A 19 3.98 -3.76 5.23
C LEU A 19 3.07 -4.86 4.69
N LEU A 20 3.25 -6.09 5.15
CA LEU A 20 2.38 -7.21 4.75
C LEU A 20 0.94 -6.97 5.22
N VAL A 21 0.75 -6.62 6.49
CA VAL A 21 -0.58 -6.32 7.03
C VAL A 21 -1.21 -5.16 6.25
N PHE A 22 -0.46 -4.07 6.06
CA PHE A 22 -0.90 -2.90 5.30
C PHE A 22 -1.40 -3.28 3.90
N LEU A 23 -0.59 -3.95 3.09
CA LEU A 23 -0.97 -4.34 1.73
C LEU A 23 -2.16 -5.29 1.70
N THR A 24 -2.23 -6.24 2.64
CA THR A 24 -3.38 -7.16 2.70
C THR A 24 -4.67 -6.46 3.13
N THR A 25 -4.58 -5.51 4.05
CA THR A 25 -5.74 -4.74 4.53
C THR A 25 -6.21 -3.76 3.47
N ASP A 26 -5.32 -3.02 2.81
CA ASP A 26 -5.67 -2.08 1.72
C ASP A 26 -6.37 -2.82 0.57
N GLY A 27 -5.79 -3.94 0.12
CA GLY A 27 -6.41 -4.76 -0.92
C GLY A 27 -7.76 -5.36 -0.50
N LEU A 28 -7.94 -5.71 0.77
CA LEU A 28 -9.22 -6.21 1.29
C LEU A 28 -10.29 -5.11 1.35
N GLU A 29 -9.93 -3.92 1.85
CA GLU A 29 -10.84 -2.77 1.90
C GLU A 29 -11.34 -2.42 0.50
N ARG A 30 -10.43 -2.31 -0.48
CA ARG A 30 -10.81 -2.07 -1.89
C ARG A 30 -11.66 -3.18 -2.47
N ALA A 31 -11.40 -4.45 -2.12
CA ALA A 31 -12.21 -5.57 -2.58
C ALA A 31 -13.64 -5.50 -2.03
N ILE A 32 -13.80 -5.08 -0.76
CA ILE A 32 -15.11 -4.85 -0.15
C ILE A 32 -15.81 -3.68 -0.83
N GLU A 33 -15.12 -2.57 -1.11
CA GLU A 33 -15.69 -1.42 -1.84
C GLU A 33 -16.21 -1.83 -3.22
N VAL A 34 -15.42 -2.57 -3.99
CA VAL A 34 -15.86 -3.08 -5.30
C VAL A 34 -17.06 -4.02 -5.17
N ALA A 35 -17.06 -4.92 -4.19
CA ALA A 35 -18.19 -5.84 -3.96
C ALA A 35 -19.48 -5.10 -3.58
N LEU A 36 -19.38 -4.06 -2.75
CA LEU A 36 -20.51 -3.21 -2.38
C LEU A 36 -21.03 -2.42 -3.59
N ASN A 37 -20.15 -1.88 -4.42
CA ASN A 37 -20.53 -1.17 -5.66
C ASN A 37 -21.29 -2.06 -6.65
N LEU A 38 -21.01 -3.38 -6.65
CA LEU A 38 -21.68 -4.35 -7.53
C LEU A 38 -23.03 -4.84 -6.97
N THR A 39 -23.31 -4.62 -5.69
CA THR A 39 -24.47 -5.24 -4.99
C THR A 39 -25.49 -4.24 -4.49
N LEU A 40 -25.09 -3.00 -4.21
CA LEU A 40 -25.97 -1.96 -3.69
C LEU A 40 -26.60 -1.14 -4.82
N SER A 41 -27.81 -0.64 -4.58
CA SER A 41 -28.45 0.34 -5.46
C SER A 41 -27.73 1.69 -5.42
N GLU A 42 -27.85 2.51 -6.47
CA GLU A 42 -27.22 3.85 -6.54
C GLU A 42 -27.60 4.74 -5.32
N GLU A 43 -28.82 4.59 -4.79
CA GLU A 43 -29.32 5.32 -3.63
C GLU A 43 -28.62 4.91 -2.31
N GLU A 44 -28.37 3.61 -2.12
CA GLU A 44 -27.66 3.08 -0.95
C GLU A 44 -26.15 3.37 -1.01
N LEU A 45 -25.62 3.44 -2.23
CA LEU A 45 -24.22 3.75 -2.48
C LEU A 45 -23.88 5.22 -2.15
N ALA A 46 -24.78 6.14 -2.54
CA ALA A 46 -24.65 7.57 -2.26
C ALA A 46 -24.60 7.91 -0.76
N GLN A 47 -25.17 7.05 0.09
CA GLN A 47 -25.12 7.16 1.55
C GLN A 47 -23.86 6.53 2.18
N LYS A 48 -23.25 5.52 1.55
CA LYS A 48 -22.17 4.73 2.18
C LYS A 48 -20.75 5.09 1.76
N LEU A 49 -20.51 5.67 0.58
CA LEU A 49 -19.15 5.99 0.15
C LEU A 49 -19.09 7.29 -0.64
N ARG A 50 -18.75 8.39 0.04
CA ARG A 50 -18.11 9.54 -0.59
C ARG A 50 -16.66 9.57 -0.16
N VAL A 51 -15.76 8.92 -0.89
CA VAL A 51 -14.35 9.34 -0.79
C VAL A 51 -13.65 9.36 -2.15
N PHE A 52 -13.74 8.35 -3.01
CA PHE A 52 -13.14 8.44 -4.35
C PHE A 52 -13.91 7.61 -5.38
N ASP A 53 -14.50 8.27 -6.36
CA ASP A 53 -15.17 7.65 -7.51
C ASP A 53 -14.12 7.07 -8.47
N THR A 54 -13.44 6.03 -8.00
CA THR A 54 -12.37 5.37 -8.75
C THR A 54 -13.01 4.32 -9.66
N PRO A 55 -12.74 4.33 -10.99
CA PRO A 55 -13.33 3.35 -11.88
C PRO A 55 -13.06 1.92 -11.38
N ALA A 56 -14.08 1.06 -11.37
CA ALA A 56 -13.98 -0.29 -10.79
C ALA A 56 -12.79 -1.10 -11.35
N LEU A 57 -12.46 -0.92 -12.63
CA LEU A 57 -11.30 -1.55 -13.27
C LEU A 57 -9.97 -1.11 -12.64
N VAL A 58 -9.85 0.17 -12.28
CA VAL A 58 -8.67 0.70 -11.59
C VAL A 58 -8.59 0.13 -10.18
N SER A 59 -9.71 0.03 -9.46
CA SER A 59 -9.74 -0.62 -8.13
C SER A 59 -9.32 -2.09 -8.20
N CYS A 60 -9.81 -2.85 -9.19
CA CYS A 60 -9.39 -4.25 -9.41
C CYS A 60 -7.88 -4.38 -9.69
N PHE A 61 -7.31 -3.45 -10.45
CA PHE A 61 -5.86 -3.43 -10.70
C PHE A 61 -5.08 -3.22 -9.39
N TRP A 62 -5.50 -2.27 -8.55
CA TRP A 62 -4.86 -2.01 -7.25
C TRP A 62 -4.95 -3.19 -6.30
N ILE A 63 -6.13 -3.82 -6.17
CA ILE A 63 -6.30 -5.05 -5.37
C ILE A 63 -5.30 -6.12 -5.79
N GLY A 64 -5.18 -6.35 -7.11
CA GLY A 64 -4.24 -7.31 -7.67
C GLY A 64 -2.78 -6.93 -7.38
N ALA A 65 -2.43 -5.65 -7.48
CA ALA A 65 -1.10 -5.15 -7.18
C ALA A 65 -0.75 -5.35 -5.69
N ASP A 66 -1.66 -5.01 -4.77
CA ASP A 66 -1.42 -5.12 -3.33
C ASP A 66 -1.19 -6.57 -2.90
N TRP A 67 -2.04 -7.49 -3.39
CA TRP A 67 -1.90 -8.91 -3.08
C TRP A 67 -0.66 -9.53 -3.71
N LEU A 68 -0.31 -9.14 -4.94
CA LEU A 68 0.92 -9.58 -5.59
C LEU A 68 2.14 -9.10 -4.81
N LEU A 69 2.18 -7.83 -4.39
CA LEU A 69 3.26 -7.27 -3.59
C LEU A 69 3.36 -7.94 -2.22
N ALA A 70 2.23 -8.18 -1.56
CA ALA A 70 2.19 -8.90 -0.28
C ALA A 70 2.74 -10.32 -0.45
N LEU A 71 2.37 -11.03 -1.51
CA LEU A 71 2.90 -12.35 -1.84
C LEU A 71 4.42 -12.28 -2.06
N LEU A 72 4.91 -11.37 -2.91
CA LEU A 72 6.33 -11.23 -3.22
C LEU A 72 7.19 -10.86 -2.00
N LEU A 73 6.68 -10.03 -1.10
CA LEU A 73 7.31 -9.72 0.19
C LEU A 73 7.27 -10.93 1.13
N GLY A 74 6.17 -11.68 1.16
CA GLY A 74 6.02 -12.91 1.93
C GLY A 74 7.01 -13.99 1.51
N LEU A 75 7.29 -14.08 0.20
CA LEU A 75 8.28 -14.96 -0.40
C LEU A 75 9.74 -14.49 -0.22
N ARG A 76 9.96 -13.37 0.50
CA ARG A 76 11.31 -12.80 0.71
C ARG A 76 12.09 -12.60 -0.58
N SER A 77 11.44 -11.99 -1.57
CA SER A 77 12.07 -11.77 -2.88
C SER A 77 12.67 -10.36 -3.00
N TRP A 78 13.84 -10.27 -3.62
CA TRP A 78 14.44 -8.99 -4.01
C TRP A 78 13.50 -8.20 -4.92
N ALA A 79 12.82 -8.90 -5.83
CA ALA A 79 11.78 -8.32 -6.68
C ALA A 79 10.66 -7.71 -5.85
N GLY A 80 10.12 -8.42 -4.86
CA GLY A 80 9.10 -7.91 -3.95
C GLY A 80 9.53 -6.62 -3.27
N ARG A 81 10.76 -6.58 -2.73
CA ARG A 81 11.31 -5.37 -2.11
C ARG A 81 11.32 -4.18 -3.07
N LEU A 82 11.85 -4.38 -4.28
CA LEU A 82 11.98 -3.29 -5.26
C LEU A 82 10.63 -2.84 -5.82
N TRP A 83 9.73 -3.77 -6.13
CA TRP A 83 8.42 -3.46 -6.66
C TRP A 83 7.56 -2.74 -5.63
N THR A 84 7.57 -3.19 -4.37
CA THR A 84 6.88 -2.46 -3.29
C THR A 84 7.45 -1.06 -3.10
N GLN A 85 8.79 -0.92 -3.11
CA GLN A 85 9.43 0.38 -3.00
C GLN A 85 9.05 1.31 -4.17
N SER A 86 9.03 0.77 -5.39
CA SER A 86 8.69 1.51 -6.61
C SER A 86 7.23 1.95 -6.60
N LEU A 87 6.32 1.10 -6.14
CA LEU A 87 4.90 1.39 -6.07
C LEU A 87 4.59 2.53 -5.08
N PHE A 88 5.20 2.52 -3.88
CA PHE A 88 5.12 3.65 -2.96
C PHE A 88 5.72 4.93 -3.56
N GLY A 89 6.82 4.83 -4.31
CA GLY A 89 7.41 5.98 -5.01
C GLY A 89 6.50 6.57 -6.08
N ILE A 90 5.85 5.71 -6.88
CA ILE A 90 4.87 6.12 -7.90
C ILE A 90 3.65 6.76 -7.22
N HIS A 91 3.19 6.19 -6.10
CA HIS A 91 2.06 6.72 -5.34
C HIS A 91 2.36 8.12 -4.77
N LEU A 92 3.55 8.32 -4.18
CA LEU A 92 4.01 9.65 -3.76
C LEU A 92 4.07 10.64 -4.90
N PHE A 93 4.59 10.22 -6.06
CA PHE A 93 4.65 11.07 -7.25
C PHE A 93 3.24 11.46 -7.73
N TYR A 94 2.30 10.52 -7.70
CA TYR A 94 0.90 10.78 -8.03
C TYR A 94 0.27 11.79 -7.06
N LEU A 95 0.45 11.60 -5.74
CA LEU A 95 -0.04 12.54 -4.73
C LEU A 95 0.55 13.93 -4.91
N TYR A 96 1.86 14.02 -5.14
CA TYR A 96 2.53 15.29 -5.45
C TYR A 96 1.94 15.93 -6.71
N HIS A 97 1.77 15.18 -7.79
CA HIS A 97 1.19 15.69 -9.02
C HIS A 97 -0.24 16.22 -8.82
N MET A 98 -1.08 15.47 -8.10
CA MET A 98 -2.47 15.85 -7.86
C MET A 98 -2.59 17.07 -6.93
N VAL A 99 -1.84 17.07 -5.82
CA VAL A 99 -1.96 18.09 -4.76
C VAL A 99 -1.15 19.34 -5.07
N ALA A 100 0.03 19.24 -5.68
CA ALA A 100 0.91 20.40 -5.90
C ALA A 100 0.80 20.99 -7.32
N LEU A 101 0.49 20.18 -8.34
CA LEU A 101 0.56 20.63 -9.74
C LEU A 101 -0.82 20.79 -10.38
N ARG A 102 -1.71 19.81 -10.21
CA ARG A 102 -2.96 19.74 -10.96
C ARG A 102 -4.07 20.62 -10.37
N ALA A 103 -4.24 20.58 -9.05
CA ALA A 103 -5.27 21.33 -8.34
C ALA A 103 -4.76 21.82 -6.98
N PRO A 104 -3.76 22.72 -6.94
CA PRO A 104 -3.16 23.19 -5.69
C PRO A 104 -4.16 23.87 -4.76
N GLU A 105 -5.15 24.56 -5.31
CA GLU A 105 -6.27 25.14 -4.55
C GLU A 105 -7.16 24.07 -3.92
N GLY A 106 -7.22 22.86 -4.50
CA GLY A 106 -8.02 21.75 -3.96
C GLY A 106 -7.65 21.43 -2.51
N TRP A 107 -6.36 21.54 -2.16
CA TRP A 107 -5.90 21.38 -0.78
C TRP A 107 -6.58 22.33 0.20
N LEU A 108 -6.80 23.59 -0.19
CA LEU A 108 -7.45 24.62 0.63
C LEU A 108 -8.95 24.35 0.84
N TYR A 109 -9.57 23.56 -0.03
CA TYR A 109 -10.98 23.20 0.05
C TYR A 109 -11.22 21.83 0.68
N LEU A 110 -10.19 21.02 0.89
CA LEU A 110 -10.29 19.80 1.69
C LEU A 110 -10.60 20.13 3.14
N ASP A 111 -11.47 19.33 3.75
CA ASP A 111 -11.69 19.37 5.19
C ASP A 111 -10.45 18.87 5.96
N PRO A 112 -10.34 19.17 7.27
CA PRO A 112 -9.18 18.77 8.06
C PRO A 112 -8.91 17.26 8.09
N ALA A 113 -9.94 16.41 7.99
CA ALA A 113 -9.78 14.96 8.03
C ALA A 113 -9.12 14.47 6.73
N SER A 114 -9.60 14.92 5.57
CA SER A 114 -8.98 14.58 4.29
C SER A 114 -7.52 15.08 4.18
N ARG A 115 -7.21 16.28 4.68
CA ARG A 115 -5.82 16.76 4.72
C ARG A 115 -4.93 15.89 5.60
N THR A 116 -5.45 15.50 6.76
CA THR A 116 -4.73 14.62 7.69
C THR A 116 -4.50 13.24 7.05
N GLN A 117 -5.49 12.70 6.36
CA GLN A 117 -5.37 11.45 5.63
C GLN A 117 -4.26 11.51 4.58
N ILE A 118 -4.26 12.54 3.71
CA ILE A 118 -3.20 12.69 2.69
C ILE A 118 -1.82 12.83 3.35
N ALA A 119 -1.70 13.64 4.41
CA ALA A 119 -0.44 13.80 5.13
C ALA A 119 0.06 12.48 5.73
N LEU A 120 -0.83 11.70 6.34
CA LEU A 120 -0.52 10.37 6.89
C LEU A 120 -0.09 9.41 5.79
N THR A 121 -0.79 9.38 4.65
CA THR A 121 -0.41 8.57 3.50
C THR A 121 1.00 8.89 3.03
N VAL A 122 1.35 10.17 2.88
CA VAL A 122 2.71 10.59 2.51
C VAL A 122 3.75 10.12 3.53
N VAL A 123 3.47 10.26 4.83
CA VAL A 123 4.37 9.80 5.89
C VAL A 123 4.57 8.29 5.85
N LEU A 124 3.49 7.53 5.63
CA LEU A 124 3.54 6.08 5.52
C LEU A 124 4.34 5.63 4.30
N ASP A 125 4.12 6.24 3.13
CA ASP A 125 4.85 5.90 1.90
C ASP A 125 6.35 6.19 2.03
N VAL A 126 6.72 7.36 2.54
CA VAL A 126 8.12 7.72 2.77
C VAL A 126 8.75 6.79 3.80
N GLY A 127 8.03 6.50 4.90
CA GLY A 127 8.48 5.56 5.92
C GLY A 127 8.70 4.15 5.38
N ALA A 128 7.79 3.66 4.54
CA ALA A 128 7.89 2.37 3.87
C ALA A 128 9.11 2.32 2.93
N ILE A 129 9.31 3.35 2.10
CA ILE A 129 10.47 3.44 1.20
C ILE A 129 11.78 3.48 1.98
N ALA A 130 11.84 4.30 3.03
CA ALA A 130 13.02 4.40 3.90
C ALA A 130 13.34 3.05 4.55
N TYR A 131 12.31 2.36 5.05
CA TYR A 131 12.46 1.03 5.61
C TYR A 131 12.94 0.00 4.57
N LEU A 132 12.32 -0.08 3.40
CA LEU A 132 12.70 -1.01 2.32
C LEU A 132 14.09 -0.74 1.74
N SER A 133 14.61 0.48 1.93
CA SER A 133 15.96 0.87 1.56
C SER A 133 17.02 0.53 2.62
N SER A 134 16.60 0.22 3.85
CA SER A 134 17.50 -0.11 4.96
C SER A 134 18.25 -1.44 4.74
N THR A 135 19.42 -1.56 5.35
CA THR A 135 20.19 -2.82 5.37
C THR A 135 19.37 -3.96 5.96
N ARG A 136 18.64 -3.71 7.05
CA ARG A 136 17.77 -4.70 7.69
C ARG A 136 16.73 -5.31 6.75
N ALA A 137 16.10 -4.49 5.90
CA ALA A 137 15.13 -4.99 4.92
C ALA A 137 15.82 -5.75 3.77
N LYS A 138 16.99 -5.26 3.32
CA LYS A 138 17.80 -5.95 2.29
C LYS A 138 18.25 -7.33 2.79
N ASP A 139 18.80 -7.41 3.98
CA ASP A 139 19.33 -8.65 4.55
C ASP A 139 18.24 -9.72 4.77
N TYR A 140 16.99 -9.29 4.99
CA TYR A 140 15.88 -10.21 5.21
C TYR A 140 15.14 -10.60 3.92
N LEU A 141 15.01 -9.69 2.95
CA LEU A 141 14.24 -9.89 1.72
C LEU A 141 15.11 -10.27 0.51
N CYS A 142 16.43 -10.29 0.64
CA CYS A 142 17.35 -10.57 -0.46
C CYS A 142 18.38 -11.68 -0.15
N ASN A 143 18.29 -12.30 1.03
CA ASN A 143 19.02 -13.50 1.42
C ASN A 143 18.03 -14.66 1.58
#